data_AF-A0A1B6BXL0-F1
#
_entry.id   AF-A0A1B6BXL0-F1
#
_cell.length_a   1.000
_cell.length_b   1.000
_cell.length_c   1.000
_cell.angle_alpha   90.00
_cell.angle_beta   90.00
_cell.angle_gamma   90.00
#
_symmetry.space_group_name_H-M   'P 1'
#
loop_
_entity.id
_entity.type
_entity.pdbx_description
1 polymer ?
#
loop_
_entity_poly.entity_id
_entity_poly.type
_entity_poly.pdbx_seq_one_letter_code
_entity_poly.pdbx_strand_id
1 'polypeptide(L)'
;MGKGDFTKIPCGVNGVEDRMSVIWEKGVQTGIIEPPRFVEITSANAAKIFNIFPKKGCIAIGSDADIVVWNHRKARTISAKTHHQAVDTNIFEGMVCHGVPEFVIVNGRICVDEGELKAVQGFGRFIETPPFAPFVYPNAEVNIEASADKAVSENGSKDGRIDEIDGMNGSDHGTVRGASPAFSSSASVIGDSEPLQFTTGKGMRLEGQRNLQDSTFSISEDIDDGGRRARIRVMYPPGGQSSGGFW
;
A
#
# COMPACT_ATOMS: atom_id res chain seq x y z
N MET A 1 -17.09 -18.60 -16.40
CA MET A 1 -16.34 -18.05 -17.56
C MET A 1 -15.11 -18.93 -17.81
N GLY A 2 -14.55 -19.03 -19.03
CA GLY A 2 -13.26 -19.71 -19.28
C GLY A 2 -13.21 -21.26 -19.32
N LYS A 3 -14.25 -21.98 -18.87
CA LYS A 3 -14.24 -23.47 -18.78
C LYS A 3 -13.90 -24.21 -20.10
N GLY A 4 -14.26 -23.66 -21.25
CA GLY A 4 -14.03 -24.27 -22.57
C GLY A 4 -13.05 -23.51 -23.47
N ASP A 5 -12.44 -22.42 -22.97
CA ASP A 5 -11.55 -21.56 -23.72
C ASP A 5 -10.68 -20.78 -22.73
N PHE A 6 -9.40 -21.15 -22.64
CA PHE A 6 -8.48 -20.60 -21.64
C PHE A 6 -8.25 -19.09 -21.83
N THR A 7 -8.43 -18.56 -23.05
CA THR A 7 -8.26 -17.13 -23.34
C THR A 7 -9.29 -16.25 -22.63
N LYS A 8 -10.40 -16.87 -22.17
CA LYS A 8 -11.49 -16.21 -21.43
C LYS A 8 -11.38 -16.37 -19.92
N ILE A 9 -10.30 -16.97 -19.41
CA ILE A 9 -10.06 -17.02 -17.97
C ILE A 9 -9.59 -15.64 -17.52
N PRO A 10 -10.25 -14.99 -16.54
CA PRO A 10 -9.75 -13.74 -16.00
C PRO A 10 -8.40 -14.00 -15.31
N CYS A 11 -7.34 -13.37 -15.84
CA CYS A 11 -5.99 -13.54 -15.30
C CYS A 11 -5.84 -12.79 -13.97
N GLY A 12 -5.50 -13.53 -12.91
CA GLY A 12 -5.23 -12.96 -11.60
C GLY A 12 -5.16 -14.07 -10.55
N VAL A 13 -4.31 -13.87 -9.54
CA VAL A 13 -4.18 -14.79 -8.40
C VAL A 13 -4.09 -14.00 -7.10
N ASN A 14 -4.39 -14.67 -6.00
CA ASN A 14 -4.26 -14.12 -4.65
C ASN A 14 -2.78 -14.06 -4.21
N GLY A 15 -2.48 -13.29 -3.17
CA GLY A 15 -1.12 -13.29 -2.62
C GLY A 15 -0.73 -12.11 -1.73
N VAL A 16 -1.53 -11.05 -1.65
CA VAL A 16 -1.19 -9.85 -0.86
C VAL A 16 -0.95 -10.16 0.62
N GLU A 17 -1.80 -10.98 1.23
CA GLU A 17 -1.70 -11.39 2.63
C GLU A 17 -0.55 -12.37 2.87
N ASP A 18 -0.35 -13.31 1.94
CA ASP A 18 0.56 -14.45 2.13
C ASP A 18 2.00 -14.17 1.70
N ARG A 19 2.24 -13.10 0.91
CA ARG A 19 3.54 -12.75 0.33
C ARG A 19 4.69 -12.87 1.32
N MET A 20 4.56 -12.28 2.51
CA MET A 20 5.66 -12.24 3.47
C MET A 20 5.96 -13.62 4.07
N SER A 21 4.95 -14.37 4.50
CA SER A 21 5.17 -15.71 5.08
C SER A 21 5.68 -16.71 4.04
N VAL A 22 5.20 -16.64 2.80
CA VAL A 22 5.67 -17.52 1.72
C VAL A 22 7.14 -17.24 1.38
N ILE A 23 7.53 -15.96 1.24
CA ILE A 23 8.93 -15.61 1.00
C ILE A 23 9.81 -15.99 2.20
N TRP A 24 9.32 -15.81 3.42
CA TRP A 24 10.06 -16.24 4.63
C TRP A 24 10.28 -17.75 4.64
N GLU A 25 9.22 -18.53 4.46
CA GLU A 25 9.28 -19.99 4.44
C GLU A 25 10.17 -20.52 3.32
N LYS A 26 10.04 -19.99 2.11
CA LYS A 26 10.78 -20.51 0.95
C LYS A 26 12.17 -19.92 0.80
N GLY A 27 12.45 -18.78 1.41
CA GLY A 27 13.73 -18.07 1.31
C GLY A 27 14.57 -18.16 2.57
N VAL A 28 14.04 -17.68 3.70
CA VAL A 28 14.79 -17.57 4.96
C VAL A 28 14.88 -18.92 5.65
N GLN A 29 13.75 -19.62 5.79
CA GLN A 29 13.71 -20.90 6.51
C GLN A 29 14.49 -22.00 5.79
N THR A 30 14.57 -21.95 4.45
CA THR A 30 15.38 -22.86 3.63
C THR A 30 16.86 -22.49 3.57
N GLY A 31 17.25 -21.31 4.08
CA GLY A 31 18.62 -20.81 4.05
C GLY A 31 19.08 -20.23 2.71
N ILE A 32 18.17 -19.98 1.76
CA ILE A 32 18.51 -19.37 0.45
C ILE A 32 18.84 -17.88 0.62
N ILE A 33 18.15 -17.17 1.51
CA ILE A 33 18.41 -15.77 1.82
C ILE A 33 18.48 -15.55 3.34
N GLU A 34 19.28 -14.58 3.76
CA GLU A 34 19.33 -14.16 5.17
C GLU A 34 18.18 -13.19 5.51
N PRO A 35 17.81 -13.03 6.80
CA PRO A 35 16.75 -12.11 7.21
C PRO A 35 16.92 -10.65 6.75
N PRO A 36 18.12 -10.04 6.72
CA PRO A 36 18.28 -8.69 6.17
C PRO A 36 17.90 -8.62 4.69
N ARG A 37 18.26 -9.65 3.91
CA ARG A 37 17.89 -9.73 2.49
C ARG A 37 16.38 -9.87 2.30
N PHE A 38 15.68 -10.55 3.21
CA PHE A 38 14.21 -10.58 3.24
C PHE A 38 13.61 -9.17 3.40
N VAL A 39 14.15 -8.34 4.29
CA VAL A 39 13.72 -6.94 4.45
C VAL A 39 13.96 -6.15 3.18
N GLU A 40 15.14 -6.29 2.57
CA GLU A 40 15.48 -5.59 1.33
C GLU A 40 14.50 -5.86 0.19
N ILE A 41 14.19 -7.13 -0.08
CA ILE A 41 13.33 -7.52 -1.21
C ILE A 41 11.84 -7.32 -0.94
N THR A 42 11.42 -7.24 0.33
CA THR A 42 10.00 -7.08 0.68
C THR A 42 9.59 -5.63 0.93
N SER A 43 10.53 -4.74 1.26
CA SER A 43 10.25 -3.32 1.55
C SER A 43 11.32 -2.34 1.05
N ALA A 44 12.59 -2.47 1.46
CA ALA A 44 13.57 -1.39 1.29
C ALA A 44 13.88 -1.09 -0.18
N ASN A 45 14.02 -2.11 -1.03
CA ASN A 45 14.29 -1.91 -2.46
C ASN A 45 13.07 -1.31 -3.17
N ALA A 46 11.85 -1.71 -2.82
CA ALA A 46 10.65 -1.07 -3.35
C ALA A 46 10.63 0.42 -2.98
N ALA A 47 10.92 0.76 -1.73
CA ALA A 47 10.97 2.15 -1.29
C ALA A 47 12.04 2.98 -2.05
N LYS A 48 13.22 2.39 -2.31
CA LYS A 48 14.28 3.04 -3.09
C LYS A 48 13.88 3.24 -4.56
N ILE A 49 13.30 2.21 -5.19
CA ILE A 49 12.86 2.25 -6.58
C ILE A 49 11.74 3.28 -6.78
N PHE A 50 10.77 3.31 -5.88
CA PHE A 50 9.63 4.24 -5.93
C PHE A 50 9.91 5.61 -5.28
N ASN A 51 11.18 5.91 -4.98
CA ASN A 51 11.62 7.21 -4.45
C ASN A 51 10.95 7.66 -3.15
N ILE A 52 10.69 6.71 -2.25
CA ILE A 52 10.08 6.97 -0.93
C ILE A 52 10.95 6.45 0.22
N PHE A 53 12.21 6.10 -0.04
CA PHE A 53 13.21 5.80 0.98
C PHE A 53 13.89 7.11 1.45
N PRO A 54 14.16 7.34 2.75
CA PRO A 54 13.96 6.43 3.89
C PRO A 54 12.59 6.55 4.56
N LYS A 55 11.65 7.34 4.01
CA LYS A 55 10.30 7.52 4.60
C LYS A 55 9.59 6.18 4.82
N LYS A 56 9.75 5.22 3.90
CA LYS A 56 9.31 3.82 4.03
C LYS A 56 10.49 2.85 3.87
N GLY A 57 10.29 1.61 4.31
CA GLY A 57 11.22 0.51 4.06
C GLY A 57 12.46 0.49 4.95
N CYS A 58 12.49 1.27 6.03
CA CYS A 58 13.51 1.17 7.08
C CYS A 58 12.96 1.56 8.45
N ILE A 59 13.65 1.12 9.50
CA ILE A 59 13.40 1.55 10.89
C ILE A 59 14.49 2.56 11.23
N ALA A 60 14.15 3.84 11.14
CA ALA A 60 15.04 4.95 11.44
C ALA A 60 14.26 6.14 11.99
N ILE A 61 14.94 7.03 12.69
CA ILE A 61 14.36 8.29 13.16
C ILE A 61 13.92 9.11 11.94
N GLY A 62 12.66 9.57 11.94
CA GLY A 62 12.07 10.34 10.84
C GLY A 62 11.38 9.50 9.75
N SER A 63 11.50 8.17 9.79
CA SER A 63 10.70 7.28 8.93
C SER A 63 9.27 7.13 9.44
N ASP A 64 8.34 6.81 8.56
CA ASP A 64 6.96 6.54 8.96
C ASP A 64 6.91 5.25 9.78
N ALA A 65 6.06 5.24 10.82
CA ALA A 65 5.88 4.10 11.72
C ALA A 65 5.00 3.00 11.11
N ASP A 66 5.45 2.45 9.98
CA ASP A 66 4.92 1.25 9.34
C ASP A 66 5.82 0.05 9.70
N ILE A 67 5.44 -0.66 10.76
CA ILE A 67 6.30 -1.64 11.43
C ILE A 67 5.55 -2.95 11.59
N VAL A 68 6.22 -4.07 11.31
CA VAL A 68 5.70 -5.41 11.55
C VAL A 68 6.52 -6.07 12.66
N VAL A 69 5.86 -6.49 13.73
CA VAL A 69 6.47 -7.38 14.72
C VAL A 69 6.34 -8.80 14.18
N TRP A 70 7.47 -9.38 13.79
CA TRP A 70 7.55 -10.64 13.08
C TRP A 70 7.99 -11.79 13.97
N ASN A 71 7.13 -12.79 14.16
CA ASN A 71 7.50 -14.00 14.89
C ASN A 71 8.00 -15.07 13.92
N HIS A 72 9.32 -15.22 13.86
CA HIS A 72 9.99 -16.19 12.99
C HIS A 72 9.83 -17.65 13.43
N ARG A 73 9.40 -17.92 14.66
CA ARG A 73 9.24 -19.29 15.21
C ARG A 73 7.81 -19.80 15.06
N LYS A 74 6.83 -18.89 15.06
CA LYS A 74 5.42 -19.24 14.85
C LYS A 74 5.24 -19.73 13.42
N ALA A 75 4.45 -20.79 13.27
CA ALA A 75 4.04 -21.32 11.99
C ALA A 75 2.52 -21.22 11.85
N ARG A 76 2.06 -21.07 10.60
CA ARG A 76 0.63 -21.13 10.23
C ARG A 76 0.46 -21.97 8.97
N THR A 77 -0.70 -22.62 8.83
CA THR A 77 -1.11 -23.24 7.58
C THR A 77 -1.97 -22.26 6.79
N ILE A 78 -1.60 -21.97 5.55
CA ILE A 78 -2.37 -21.11 4.67
C ILE A 78 -3.66 -21.83 4.26
N SER A 79 -4.80 -21.17 4.43
CA SER A 79 -6.09 -21.67 3.97
C SER A 79 -7.02 -20.53 3.55
N ALA A 80 -7.77 -20.72 2.47
CA ALA A 80 -8.85 -19.82 2.07
C ALA A 80 -9.95 -19.70 3.14
N LYS A 81 -10.07 -20.68 4.05
CA LYS A 81 -11.03 -20.61 5.16
C LYS A 81 -10.64 -19.62 6.26
N THR A 82 -9.36 -19.28 6.34
CA THR A 82 -8.79 -18.48 7.44
C THR A 82 -8.14 -17.18 6.98
N HIS A 83 -7.96 -17.00 5.67
CA HIS A 83 -7.39 -15.77 5.14
C HIS A 83 -8.39 -14.60 5.22
N HIS A 84 -7.90 -13.39 5.00
CA HIS A 84 -8.68 -12.16 5.04
C HIS A 84 -8.97 -11.59 3.64
N GLN A 85 -8.67 -12.36 2.59
CA GLN A 85 -8.93 -11.98 1.20
C GLN A 85 -10.40 -12.26 0.83
N ALA A 86 -10.94 -11.50 -0.12
CA ALA A 86 -12.34 -11.65 -0.54
C ALA A 86 -12.59 -12.85 -1.47
N VAL A 87 -11.52 -13.43 -2.03
CA VAL A 87 -11.57 -14.58 -2.93
C VAL A 87 -11.75 -15.87 -2.13
N ASP A 88 -12.52 -16.83 -2.65
CA ASP A 88 -12.87 -18.09 -1.99
C ASP A 88 -11.82 -19.21 -2.16
N THR A 89 -10.67 -18.88 -2.77
CA THR A 89 -9.58 -19.82 -3.06
C THR A 89 -8.23 -19.22 -2.69
N ASN A 90 -7.25 -20.08 -2.44
CA ASN A 90 -5.88 -19.67 -2.20
C ASN A 90 -4.92 -20.58 -2.99
N ILE A 91 -4.04 -20.01 -3.82
CA ILE A 91 -3.06 -20.78 -4.59
C ILE A 91 -2.00 -21.47 -3.71
N PHE A 92 -1.89 -21.07 -2.44
CA PHE A 92 -0.98 -21.66 -1.45
C PHE A 92 -1.72 -22.56 -0.43
N GLU A 93 -2.93 -23.03 -0.74
CA GLU A 93 -3.74 -23.86 0.17
C GLU A 93 -2.94 -25.03 0.77
N GLY A 94 -3.01 -25.17 2.10
CA GLY A 94 -2.35 -26.24 2.85
C GLY A 94 -0.85 -26.02 3.10
N MET A 95 -0.24 -24.96 2.55
CA MET A 95 1.18 -24.67 2.79
C MET A 95 1.41 -24.25 4.25
N VAL A 96 2.34 -24.92 4.93
CA VAL A 96 2.83 -24.52 6.24
C VAL A 96 3.93 -23.49 6.05
N CYS A 97 3.81 -22.32 6.68
CA CYS A 97 4.80 -21.26 6.64
C CYS A 97 5.21 -20.82 8.05
N HIS A 98 6.51 -20.79 8.30
CA HIS A 98 7.12 -20.08 9.42
C HIS A 98 7.18 -18.58 9.12
N GLY A 99 7.28 -17.77 10.17
CA GLY A 99 7.27 -16.31 10.01
C GLY A 99 5.84 -15.80 9.88
N VAL A 100 5.29 -15.35 11.00
CA VAL A 100 3.92 -14.83 11.10
C VAL A 100 3.97 -13.39 11.63
N PRO A 101 3.24 -12.44 11.01
CA PRO A 101 3.10 -11.10 11.57
C PRO A 101 2.22 -11.18 12.83
N GLU A 102 2.78 -10.88 14.00
CA GLU A 102 2.02 -10.82 15.24
C GLU A 102 1.34 -9.46 15.40
N PHE A 103 2.07 -8.39 15.13
CA PHE A 103 1.53 -7.03 15.15
C PHE A 103 1.88 -6.34 13.85
N VAL A 104 0.90 -5.63 13.27
CA VAL A 104 1.11 -4.74 12.13
C VAL A 104 0.71 -3.34 12.56
N ILE A 105 1.70 -2.45 12.55
CA ILE A 105 1.57 -1.05 12.91
C ILE A 105 1.63 -0.26 11.61
N VAL A 106 0.66 0.64 11.40
CA VAL A 106 0.60 1.51 10.22
C VAL A 106 0.46 2.95 10.72
N ASN A 107 1.36 3.84 10.28
CA ASN A 107 1.44 5.23 10.74
C ASN A 107 1.31 5.37 12.28
N GLY A 108 1.95 4.47 13.04
CA GLY A 108 1.97 4.48 14.50
C GLY A 108 0.73 3.90 15.18
N ARG A 109 -0.23 3.31 14.44
CA ARG A 109 -1.42 2.65 15.01
C ARG A 109 -1.39 1.15 14.78
N ILE A 110 -1.74 0.38 15.81
CA ILE A 110 -1.88 -1.08 15.70
C ILE A 110 -3.10 -1.40 14.84
N CYS A 111 -2.87 -1.94 13.64
CA CYS A 111 -3.92 -2.31 12.69
C CYS A 111 -4.17 -3.82 12.65
N VAL A 112 -3.20 -4.64 13.03
CA VAL A 112 -3.37 -6.08 13.25
C VAL A 112 -2.74 -6.43 14.59
N ASP A 113 -3.45 -7.24 15.37
CA ASP A 113 -3.05 -7.70 16.69
C ASP A 113 -3.38 -9.20 16.81
N GLU A 114 -2.36 -10.05 16.79
CA GLU A 114 -2.44 -11.51 16.90
C GLU A 114 -3.43 -12.18 15.91
N GLY A 115 -3.56 -11.60 14.71
CA GLY A 115 -4.47 -12.09 13.67
C GLY A 115 -5.82 -11.38 13.64
N GLU A 116 -6.12 -10.52 14.60
CA GLU A 116 -7.32 -9.68 14.57
C GLU A 116 -7.07 -8.35 13.87
N LEU A 117 -7.85 -8.08 12.81
CA LEU A 117 -7.82 -6.81 12.10
C LEU A 117 -8.56 -5.72 12.89
N LYS A 118 -7.84 -4.64 13.23
CA LYS A 118 -8.30 -3.45 13.96
C LYS A 118 -8.24 -2.16 13.12
N ALA A 119 -8.05 -2.28 11.81
CA ALA A 119 -7.94 -1.15 10.88
C ALA A 119 -9.28 -0.43 10.64
N VAL A 120 -9.20 0.85 10.31
CA VAL A 120 -10.35 1.70 9.93
C VAL A 120 -10.26 2.05 8.44
N GLN A 121 -11.37 1.90 7.72
CA GLN A 121 -11.44 2.26 6.30
C GLN A 121 -11.07 3.74 6.10
N GLY A 122 -10.26 4.03 5.07
CA GLY A 122 -9.81 5.39 4.77
C GLY A 122 -8.65 5.90 5.63
N PHE A 123 -8.12 5.09 6.56
CA PHE A 123 -6.95 5.49 7.37
C PHE A 123 -5.65 5.58 6.55
N GLY A 124 -5.53 4.75 5.50
CA GLY A 124 -4.42 4.81 4.56
C GLY A 124 -4.38 6.14 3.80
N ARG A 125 -3.18 6.56 3.39
CA ARG A 125 -2.96 7.81 2.66
C ARG A 125 -2.22 7.54 1.36
N PHE A 126 -2.53 8.32 0.34
CA PHE A 126 -1.74 8.35 -0.87
C PHE A 126 -0.32 8.86 -0.55
N ILE A 127 0.69 8.27 -1.20
CA ILE A 127 2.09 8.68 -1.08
C ILE A 127 2.55 9.07 -2.47
N GLU A 128 2.87 10.34 -2.65
CA GLU A 128 3.47 10.83 -3.88
C GLU A 128 4.87 10.21 -4.06
N THR A 129 5.14 9.77 -5.28
CA THR A 129 6.43 9.19 -5.69
C THR A 129 7.11 10.15 -6.65
N PRO A 130 8.07 10.97 -6.21
CA PRO A 130 8.72 11.94 -7.08
C PRO A 130 9.46 11.24 -8.23
N PRO A 131 9.46 11.82 -9.44
CA PRO A 131 10.19 11.25 -10.57
C PRO A 131 11.71 11.26 -10.32
N PHE A 132 12.46 10.59 -11.20
CA PHE A 132 13.93 10.56 -11.16
C PHE A 132 14.52 10.03 -9.85
N ALA A 133 13.99 8.89 -9.37
CA ALA A 133 14.51 8.18 -8.21
C ALA A 133 16.04 7.98 -8.34
N PRO A 134 16.89 8.50 -7.43
CA PRO A 134 18.34 8.41 -7.56
C PRO A 134 18.85 6.96 -7.63
N PHE A 135 18.14 6.02 -7.00
CA PHE A 135 18.46 4.59 -7.05
C PHE A 135 18.30 3.99 -8.46
N VAL A 136 17.37 4.51 -9.27
CA VAL A 136 17.10 4.04 -10.65
C VAL A 136 17.83 4.90 -11.68
N TYR A 137 17.94 6.21 -11.42
CA TYR A 137 18.52 7.21 -12.32
C TYR A 137 19.69 7.95 -11.65
N PRO A 138 20.83 7.30 -11.39
CA PRO A 138 21.94 7.89 -10.64
C PRO A 138 22.63 9.06 -11.36
N ASN A 139 22.47 9.16 -12.69
CA ASN A 139 23.12 10.16 -13.54
C ASN A 139 22.13 11.15 -14.17
N ALA A 140 20.87 11.18 -13.70
CA ALA A 140 19.94 12.20 -14.16
C ALA A 140 20.31 13.54 -13.51
N GLU A 141 20.90 14.45 -14.29
CA GLU A 141 21.02 15.85 -13.88
C GLU A 141 19.61 16.47 -13.88
N VAL A 142 19.07 16.69 -12.69
CA VAL A 142 17.70 17.17 -12.48
C VAL A 142 17.65 18.70 -12.68
N ASN A 143 17.53 19.15 -13.93
CA ASN A 143 17.20 20.55 -14.26
C ASN A 143 15.67 20.75 -14.30
N ILE A 144 15.05 20.93 -13.12
CA ILE A 144 13.59 21.08 -12.97
C ILE A 144 13.06 22.37 -13.62
N GLU A 145 13.90 23.37 -13.89
CA GLU A 145 13.45 24.67 -14.41
C GLU A 145 13.07 24.67 -15.90
N ALA A 146 13.50 23.68 -16.70
CA ALA A 146 13.35 23.75 -18.17
C ALA A 146 12.04 23.16 -18.73
N SER A 147 11.20 22.53 -17.89
CA SER A 147 10.03 21.76 -18.35
C SER A 147 8.66 22.34 -17.95
N ALA A 148 8.62 23.37 -17.11
CA ALA A 148 7.37 24.06 -16.74
C ALA A 148 6.86 25.04 -17.82
N ASP A 149 7.75 25.60 -18.66
CA ASP A 149 7.42 26.71 -19.57
C ASP A 149 6.84 26.30 -20.93
N LYS A 150 6.72 24.99 -21.23
CA LYS A 150 6.19 24.52 -22.53
C LYS A 150 4.73 24.10 -22.53
N ALA A 151 4.05 24.15 -21.38
CA ALA A 151 2.69 23.62 -21.23
C ALA A 151 1.58 24.68 -21.26
N VAL A 152 1.76 25.88 -21.84
CA VAL A 152 0.64 26.80 -22.11
C VAL A 152 0.95 27.67 -23.35
N SER A 153 0.70 27.17 -24.57
CA SER A 153 0.53 27.99 -25.78
C SER A 153 0.17 27.11 -26.98
N GLU A 154 -0.99 26.45 -26.96
CA GLU A 154 -1.65 26.02 -28.20
C GLU A 154 -3.08 25.58 -27.90
N ASN A 155 -3.99 26.56 -27.93
CA ASN A 155 -5.39 26.35 -28.31
C ASN A 155 -5.88 27.67 -28.90
N GLY A 156 -5.51 27.87 -30.16
CA GLY A 156 -5.99 28.97 -30.98
C GLY A 156 -7.50 28.88 -31.18
N SER A 157 -8.17 29.98 -30.88
CA SER A 157 -9.55 30.28 -31.26
C SER A 157 -9.75 30.02 -32.75
N LYS A 158 -10.56 29.01 -33.11
CA LYS A 158 -11.08 28.84 -34.46
C LYS A 158 -12.42 29.53 -34.54
N ASP A 159 -12.47 30.68 -35.20
CA ASP A 159 -13.71 31.26 -35.66
C ASP A 159 -13.52 31.82 -37.08
N GLY A 160 -14.45 31.47 -37.97
CA GLY A 160 -14.73 32.22 -39.19
C GLY A 160 -14.03 31.85 -40.51
N ARG A 161 -14.78 31.12 -41.33
CA ARG A 161 -15.06 31.37 -42.76
C ARG A 161 -14.12 30.80 -43.84
N ILE A 162 -14.78 30.09 -44.76
CA ILE A 162 -14.30 29.41 -45.95
C ILE A 162 -14.66 30.32 -47.13
N ASP A 163 -13.74 30.65 -48.03
CA ASP A 163 -14.01 31.20 -49.36
C ASP A 163 -12.86 30.77 -50.33
N GLU A 164 -13.18 30.70 -51.63
CA GLU A 164 -12.71 29.75 -52.65
C GLU A 164 -11.39 30.06 -53.42
N ILE A 165 -10.70 28.97 -53.82
CA ILE A 165 -10.04 28.56 -55.09
C ILE A 165 -9.35 29.62 -55.99
N ASP A 166 -8.05 29.42 -56.31
CA ASP A 166 -7.56 29.28 -57.71
C ASP A 166 -6.10 28.79 -57.87
N GLY A 167 -5.85 28.00 -58.93
CA GLY A 167 -4.66 28.12 -59.79
C GLY A 167 -3.32 27.41 -59.50
N MET A 168 -3.19 26.16 -60.02
CA MET A 168 -2.10 25.65 -60.89
C MET A 168 -0.62 25.45 -60.44
N ASN A 169 -0.18 24.21 -60.73
CA ASN A 169 1.13 23.74 -61.22
C ASN A 169 2.29 23.45 -60.25
N GLY A 170 2.78 22.19 -60.31
CA GLY A 170 4.15 21.84 -59.92
C GLY A 170 4.32 20.37 -59.52
N SER A 171 4.98 19.61 -60.38
CA SER A 171 5.25 18.16 -60.37
C SER A 171 6.33 17.67 -59.39
N ASP A 172 6.32 16.34 -59.18
CA ASP A 172 7.40 15.46 -58.64
C ASP A 172 7.73 15.59 -57.15
N HIS A 173 7.98 14.53 -56.35
CA HIS A 173 8.54 13.22 -56.65
C HIS A 173 8.20 12.29 -55.47
N GLY A 174 7.78 11.05 -55.75
CA GLY A 174 7.54 10.03 -54.72
C GLY A 174 8.83 9.47 -54.12
N THR A 175 8.82 9.15 -52.82
CA THR A 175 9.61 8.05 -52.25
C THR A 175 8.86 7.46 -51.06
N VAL A 176 8.46 6.20 -51.21
CA VAL A 176 7.90 5.32 -50.19
C VAL A 176 9.05 4.80 -49.31
N ARG A 177 8.98 4.98 -47.98
CA ARG A 177 9.68 4.11 -47.02
C ARG A 177 8.88 3.95 -45.72
N GLY A 178 8.36 2.73 -45.54
CA GLY A 178 8.53 1.92 -44.32
C GLY A 178 7.79 2.36 -43.07
N ALA A 179 6.64 1.72 -42.83
CA ALA A 179 5.95 1.72 -41.54
C ALA A 179 6.77 1.02 -40.44
N SER A 180 6.63 1.49 -39.21
CA SER A 180 6.72 0.69 -37.98
C SER A 180 5.55 1.12 -37.09
N PRO A 181 4.62 0.23 -36.72
CA PRO A 181 3.48 0.62 -35.89
C PRO A 181 3.94 0.77 -34.44
N ALA A 182 3.69 1.95 -33.86
CA ALA A 182 3.76 2.14 -32.42
C ALA A 182 2.57 1.41 -31.78
N PHE A 183 2.85 0.43 -30.92
CA PHE A 183 1.85 -0.13 -30.02
C PHE A 183 1.50 0.92 -28.97
N SER A 184 0.36 1.60 -29.16
CA SER A 184 -0.29 2.42 -28.14
C SER A 184 -1.14 1.50 -27.26
N SER A 185 -0.68 1.21 -26.04
CA SER A 185 -1.51 0.60 -25.01
C SER A 185 -2.39 1.68 -24.36
N SER A 186 -3.43 2.11 -25.07
CA SER A 186 -4.54 2.87 -24.49
C SER A 186 -5.69 1.91 -24.22
N ALA A 187 -5.79 1.44 -22.98
CA ALA A 187 -7.00 0.81 -22.47
C ALA A 187 -7.58 1.70 -21.37
N SER A 188 -8.16 2.82 -21.80
CA SER A 188 -9.16 3.56 -21.03
C SER A 188 -10.52 2.91 -21.31
N VAL A 189 -11.13 2.33 -20.27
CA VAL A 189 -12.56 2.03 -20.26
C VAL A 189 -13.11 2.69 -19.00
N ILE A 190 -13.48 3.97 -19.13
CA ILE A 190 -14.38 4.64 -18.21
C ILE A 190 -15.76 4.46 -18.83
N GLY A 191 -16.56 3.58 -18.24
CA GLY A 191 -17.99 3.47 -18.51
C GLY A 191 -18.74 3.96 -17.28
N ASP A 192 -19.60 4.97 -17.47
CA ASP A 192 -20.48 5.51 -16.44
C ASP A 192 -21.45 4.44 -15.91
N SER A 193 -21.46 4.22 -14.58
CA SER A 193 -22.67 3.93 -13.78
C SER A 193 -22.31 3.70 -12.30
N GLU A 194 -22.90 4.54 -11.45
CA GLU A 194 -23.04 4.44 -9.98
C GLU A 194 -21.76 4.51 -9.10
N PRO A 195 -21.80 5.25 -7.97
CA PRO A 195 -20.69 5.31 -7.04
C PRO A 195 -20.46 3.93 -6.42
N LEU A 196 -19.25 3.39 -6.62
CA LEU A 196 -18.77 2.15 -6.02
C LEU A 196 -18.91 2.18 -4.49
N GLN A 197 -19.93 1.49 -3.97
CA GLN A 197 -19.98 1.11 -2.56
C GLN A 197 -18.94 0.00 -2.31
N PHE A 198 -17.85 0.36 -1.64
CA PHE A 198 -16.88 -0.59 -1.14
C PHE A 198 -17.49 -1.38 0.03
N THR A 199 -18.00 -2.58 -0.26
CA THR A 199 -18.62 -3.47 0.74
C THR A 199 -17.55 -4.24 1.52
N THR A 200 -16.83 -3.55 2.40
CA THR A 200 -16.30 -4.25 3.58
C THR A 200 -17.46 -4.49 4.53
N GLY A 201 -17.80 -5.76 4.78
CA GLY A 201 -18.94 -6.19 5.61
C GLY A 201 -18.84 -5.85 7.11
N LYS A 202 -18.03 -4.86 7.49
CA LYS A 202 -18.04 -4.26 8.82
C LYS A 202 -18.47 -2.81 8.65
N GLY A 203 -19.70 -2.53 9.04
CA GLY A 203 -20.26 -1.17 9.01
C GLY A 203 -19.44 -0.18 9.82
N MET A 204 -19.79 1.10 9.68
CA MET A 204 -19.22 2.20 10.47
C MET A 204 -19.18 1.85 11.95
N ARG A 205 -18.04 2.08 12.60
CA ARG A 205 -17.96 2.08 14.07
C ARG A 205 -18.95 3.13 14.57
N LEU A 206 -19.91 2.71 15.41
CA LEU A 206 -20.82 3.63 16.07
C LEU A 206 -20.00 4.65 16.89
N GLU A 207 -20.24 5.94 16.67
CA GLU A 207 -19.67 7.00 17.52
C GLU A 207 -20.05 6.72 18.98
N GLY A 208 -19.04 6.72 19.87
CA GLY A 208 -19.25 6.55 21.32
C GLY A 208 -18.36 5.54 22.03
N GLN A 209 -17.66 4.64 21.33
CA GLN A 209 -16.64 3.81 21.98
C GLN A 209 -15.29 4.53 22.07
N ARG A 210 -14.95 4.99 23.28
CA ARG A 210 -13.66 5.61 23.63
C ARG A 210 -12.48 4.81 23.07
N ASN A 211 -11.60 5.51 22.35
CA ASN A 211 -10.32 4.99 21.88
C ASN A 211 -9.30 5.07 23.02
N LEU A 212 -8.81 3.92 23.50
CA LEU A 212 -7.78 3.87 24.54
C LEU A 212 -6.41 4.40 24.05
N GLN A 213 -6.21 4.48 22.73
CA GLN A 213 -4.97 4.92 22.11
C GLN A 213 -4.94 6.44 21.80
N ASP A 214 -6.10 7.12 21.86
CA ASP A 214 -6.18 8.59 21.79
C ASP A 214 -6.10 9.23 23.19
N SER A 215 -5.70 8.47 24.22
CA SER A 215 -5.53 9.00 25.57
C SER A 215 -4.29 9.90 25.64
N THR A 216 -4.53 11.20 25.56
CA THR A 216 -3.54 12.27 25.80
C THR A 216 -3.05 12.23 27.25
N PHE A 217 -2.13 11.33 27.58
CA PHE A 217 -1.25 11.55 28.73
C PHE A 217 -0.08 12.41 28.25
N SER A 218 -0.25 13.72 28.35
CA SER A 218 0.88 14.66 28.28
C SER A 218 1.68 14.52 29.57
N ILE A 219 2.85 13.86 29.49
CA ILE A 219 3.93 14.02 30.47
C ILE A 219 4.69 15.27 30.05
N SER A 220 4.32 16.39 30.64
CA SER A 220 5.15 17.58 30.65
C SER A 220 4.86 18.37 31.92
N GLU A 221 5.87 18.40 32.79
CA GLU A 221 6.07 19.38 33.86
C GLU A 221 5.18 19.27 35.11
N ASP A 222 5.48 18.26 35.94
CA ASP A 222 5.07 18.27 37.36
C ASP A 222 5.97 19.26 38.12
N ILE A 223 5.52 20.51 38.23
CA ILE A 223 5.99 21.45 39.26
C ILE A 223 5.36 21.00 40.58
N ASP A 224 6.24 20.64 41.52
CA ASP A 224 5.91 20.23 42.89
C ASP A 224 5.23 21.37 43.66
N ASP A 225 3.91 21.27 43.86
CA ASP A 225 3.17 22.11 44.81
C ASP A 225 2.60 21.23 45.93
N GLY A 226 3.08 21.51 47.15
CA GLY A 226 2.96 20.70 48.37
C GLY A 226 1.56 20.67 49.01
N GLY A 227 0.51 20.49 48.22
CA GLY A 227 -0.86 20.32 48.69
C GLY A 227 -1.32 18.86 48.70
N ARG A 228 -1.76 18.34 49.86
CA ARG A 228 -2.38 17.00 49.97
C ARG A 228 -3.55 16.85 48.98
N ARG A 229 -3.38 16.06 47.92
CA ARG A 229 -4.48 15.66 47.03
C ARG A 229 -5.24 14.44 47.59
N ALA A 230 -6.56 14.47 47.46
CA ALA A 230 -7.43 13.36 47.80
C ALA A 230 -7.14 12.17 46.87
N ARG A 231 -6.65 11.06 47.43
CA ARG A 231 -6.46 9.80 46.71
C ARG A 231 -7.85 9.22 46.35
N ILE A 232 -8.17 9.11 45.07
CA ILE A 232 -9.26 8.24 44.63
C ILE A 232 -8.70 6.82 44.64
N ARG A 233 -9.06 6.02 45.65
CA ARG A 233 -8.76 4.60 45.67
C ARG A 233 -9.75 3.90 44.74
N VAL A 234 -9.32 3.56 43.53
CA VAL A 234 -10.11 2.71 42.64
C VAL A 234 -10.05 1.28 43.17
N MET A 235 -11.07 0.89 43.94
CA MET A 235 -11.35 -0.52 44.19
C MET A 235 -11.99 -1.06 42.90
N TYR A 236 -11.31 -2.00 42.26
CA TYR A 236 -11.68 -2.71 41.01
C TYR A 236 -11.44 -1.94 39.70
N PRO A 237 -10.25 -2.08 39.07
CA PRO A 237 -10.07 -1.70 37.68
C PRO A 237 -10.91 -2.61 36.76
N PRO A 238 -11.48 -2.08 35.65
CA PRO A 238 -12.31 -2.86 34.75
C PRO A 238 -11.44 -3.80 33.91
N GLY A 239 -11.29 -5.04 34.39
CA GLY A 239 -10.50 -6.07 33.72
C GLY A 239 -10.19 -7.28 34.61
N GLY A 240 -11.22 -8.03 35.01
CA GLY A 240 -11.14 -9.45 35.38
C GLY A 240 -10.45 -9.83 36.70
N GLN A 241 -11.21 -10.38 37.65
CA GLN A 241 -10.67 -11.21 38.73
C GLN A 241 -10.06 -12.48 38.11
N SER A 242 -8.78 -12.75 38.37
CA SER A 242 -8.20 -14.07 38.18
C SER A 242 -8.74 -15.01 39.27
N SER A 243 -9.72 -15.86 38.93
CA SER A 243 -10.02 -17.03 39.75
C SER A 243 -8.89 -18.05 39.52
N GLY A 244 -7.88 -18.01 40.38
CA GLY A 244 -6.74 -18.91 40.37
C GLY A 244 -6.20 -19.12 41.78
N GLY A 245 -7.04 -19.68 42.66
CA GLY A 245 -6.59 -20.23 43.94
C GLY A 245 -6.20 -21.69 43.76
N PHE A 246 -4.92 -21.97 43.92
CA PHE A 246 -4.41 -23.31 44.25
C PHE A 246 -5.02 -23.77 45.59
N TRP A 247 -5.68 -24.92 45.60
CA TRP A 247 -5.52 -26.08 46.51
C TRP A 247 -6.27 -27.26 45.88
#